data_AF-A0A2M9EIA2-F1
#
_entry.id   AF-A0A2M9EIA2-F1
#
_cell.length_a   1.000
_cell.length_b   1.000
_cell.length_c   1.000
_cell.angle_alpha   90.00
_cell.angle_beta   90.00
_cell.angle_gamma   90.00
#
_symmetry.space_group_name_H-M   'P 1'
#
loop_
_entity.id
_entity.type
_entity.pdbx_description
1 polymer ?
#
loop_
_entity_poly.entity_id
_entity_poly.type
_entity_poly.pdbx_seq_one_letter_code
_entity_poly.pdbx_strand_id
1 'polypeptide(L)'
;MALWLGACSAEPQASAPAASTEPVAAAQARTGGETGVDAQSLPQDVQDFILNQRMCRHFNRPVAEGGNSTMAGITCPKADDTVWKALLRKYQGDETIGSVLLAERPEGSKVENP
;
A
#
# COMPACT_ATOMS: atom_id res chain seq x y z
N MET A 1 18.75 25.66 -60.49
CA MET A 1 17.88 24.51 -60.81
C MET A 1 17.00 24.26 -59.60
N ALA A 2 15.70 24.52 -59.73
CA ALA A 2 14.68 24.02 -58.82
C ALA A 2 14.32 22.61 -59.25
N LEU A 3 14.16 21.63 -58.35
CA LEU A 3 13.16 20.54 -58.47
C LEU A 3 12.98 19.83 -57.10
N TRP A 4 11.88 20.02 -56.34
CA TRP A 4 10.66 19.16 -56.21
C TRP A 4 10.65 18.35 -54.89
N LEU A 5 9.69 18.57 -53.96
CA LEU A 5 8.31 18.05 -53.84
C LEU A 5 8.23 16.56 -53.41
N GLY A 6 7.45 16.30 -52.34
CA GLY A 6 6.87 14.98 -52.00
C GLY A 6 7.18 14.55 -50.56
N ALA A 7 6.32 14.78 -49.57
CA ALA A 7 5.07 14.07 -49.25
C ALA A 7 5.28 12.65 -48.68
N CYS A 8 4.76 12.46 -47.46
CA CYS A 8 4.68 11.22 -46.69
C CYS A 8 3.95 10.07 -47.40
N SER A 9 4.32 8.83 -47.03
CA SER A 9 3.66 7.50 -47.16
C SER A 9 4.67 6.50 -47.76
N ALA A 10 4.87 5.25 -47.31
CA ALA A 10 4.15 4.38 -46.40
C ALA A 10 5.10 3.25 -45.88
N GLU A 11 4.80 2.71 -44.70
CA GLU A 11 5.16 1.34 -44.24
C GLU A 11 4.77 0.27 -45.29
N PRO A 12 5.28 -1.00 -45.28
CA PRO A 12 5.63 -1.79 -44.08
C PRO A 12 6.88 -2.68 -44.22
N GLN A 13 7.49 -3.08 -43.08
CA GLN A 13 8.22 -4.34 -43.04
C GLN A 13 7.48 -5.33 -42.14
N ALA A 14 6.73 -6.18 -42.82
CA ALA A 14 6.21 -7.42 -42.27
C ALA A 14 7.38 -8.36 -41.93
N SER A 15 7.47 -8.73 -40.66
CA SER A 15 8.01 -10.02 -40.24
C SER A 15 7.14 -10.51 -39.09
N ALA A 16 6.28 -11.46 -39.40
CA ALA A 16 5.60 -12.33 -38.44
C ALA A 16 6.11 -13.77 -38.71
N PRO A 17 5.92 -14.78 -37.84
CA PRO A 17 5.00 -14.78 -36.68
C PRO A 17 5.48 -15.51 -35.40
N ALA A 18 4.72 -15.23 -34.33
CA ALA A 18 4.26 -16.13 -33.25
C ALA A 18 5.10 -16.37 -31.97
N ALA A 19 4.37 -16.20 -30.86
CA ALA A 19 4.51 -16.77 -29.52
C ALA A 19 5.57 -16.16 -28.58
N SER A 20 5.17 -15.18 -27.77
CA SER A 20 4.69 -15.47 -26.42
C SER A 20 4.38 -14.18 -25.66
N THR A 21 3.19 -14.18 -25.11
CA THR A 21 2.64 -13.24 -24.13
C THR A 21 3.60 -13.07 -22.96
N GLU A 22 4.07 -11.85 -22.71
CA GLU A 22 4.35 -11.37 -21.36
C GLU A 22 4.39 -9.83 -21.39
N PRO A 23 3.46 -9.11 -20.71
CA PRO A 23 3.68 -7.71 -20.45
C PRO A 23 4.90 -7.62 -19.52
N VAL A 24 5.86 -6.78 -19.88
CA VAL A 24 6.95 -6.33 -19.00
C VAL A 24 6.29 -5.74 -17.76
N ALA A 25 6.17 -6.57 -16.73
CA ALA A 25 5.82 -6.17 -15.40
C ALA A 25 6.88 -5.15 -14.98
N ALA A 26 6.49 -3.88 -14.91
CA ALA A 26 7.25 -2.87 -14.21
C ALA A 26 7.52 -3.43 -12.81
N ALA A 27 8.77 -3.76 -12.56
CA ALA A 27 9.25 -4.37 -11.35
C ALA A 27 8.74 -3.54 -10.16
N GLN A 28 7.78 -4.13 -9.45
CA GLN A 28 7.24 -3.64 -8.21
C GLN A 28 8.41 -3.31 -7.28
N ALA A 29 8.46 -2.07 -6.83
CA ALA A 29 9.28 -1.67 -5.71
C ALA A 29 8.81 -2.47 -4.49
N ARG A 30 9.46 -3.61 -4.24
CA ARG A 30 9.38 -4.36 -2.99
C ARG A 30 9.82 -3.44 -1.84
N THR A 31 8.87 -2.76 -1.22
CA THR A 31 9.11 -2.08 0.06
C THR A 31 7.87 -2.23 0.94
N GLY A 32 7.80 -3.36 1.65
CA GLY A 32 7.04 -3.50 2.89
C GLY A 32 5.57 -3.90 2.75
N GLY A 33 5.30 -5.20 2.94
CA GLY A 33 4.05 -5.67 3.54
C GLY A 33 2.74 -5.19 2.91
N GLU A 34 2.69 -5.01 1.58
CA GLU A 34 1.42 -4.75 0.90
C GLU A 34 0.62 -6.05 0.85
N THR A 35 -0.28 -6.24 1.82
CA THR A 35 -1.50 -7.01 1.57
C THR A 35 -2.11 -6.41 0.30
N GLY A 36 -2.31 -7.21 -0.76
CA GLY A 36 -2.69 -6.78 -2.12
C GLY A 36 -4.10 -6.17 -2.25
N VAL A 37 -4.56 -5.48 -1.21
CA VAL A 37 -5.83 -4.81 -1.06
C VAL A 37 -5.56 -3.32 -1.10
N ASP A 38 -6.21 -2.62 -2.02
CA ASP A 38 -6.11 -1.16 -2.08
C ASP A 38 -6.63 -0.56 -0.77
N ALA A 39 -5.77 0.17 -0.05
CA ALA A 39 -6.12 0.77 1.23
C ALA A 39 -7.32 1.72 1.11
N GLN A 40 -7.55 2.33 -0.06
CA GLN A 40 -8.70 3.23 -0.28
C GLN A 40 -10.04 2.51 -0.42
N SER A 41 -10.02 1.19 -0.67
CA SER A 41 -11.21 0.34 -0.75
C SER A 41 -11.68 -0.20 0.60
N LEU A 42 -10.88 -0.02 1.66
CA LEU A 42 -11.19 -0.51 3.00
C LEU A 42 -12.31 0.32 3.66
N PRO A 43 -13.01 -0.21 4.66
CA PRO A 43 -13.90 0.59 5.49
C PRO A 43 -13.17 1.76 6.16
N GLN A 44 -13.86 2.89 6.32
CA GLN A 44 -13.27 4.14 6.83
C GLN A 44 -12.54 3.98 8.17
N ASP A 45 -13.11 3.21 9.10
CA ASP A 45 -12.51 2.96 10.42
C ASP A 45 -11.22 2.14 10.34
N VAL A 46 -11.12 1.23 9.36
CA VAL A 46 -9.89 0.49 9.07
C VAL A 46 -8.86 1.42 8.43
N GLN A 47 -9.26 2.26 7.47
CA GLN A 47 -8.36 3.26 6.86
C GLN A 47 -7.79 4.21 7.92
N ASP A 48 -8.65 4.75 8.77
CA ASP A 48 -8.27 5.67 9.83
C ASP A 48 -7.32 5.01 10.82
N PHE A 49 -7.58 3.75 11.21
CA PHE A 49 -6.67 3.01 12.07
C PHE A 49 -5.29 2.83 11.45
N ILE A 50 -5.21 2.38 10.19
CA ILE A 50 -3.94 2.17 9.47
C ILE A 50 -3.17 3.48 9.37
N LEU A 51 -3.86 4.57 9.00
CA LEU A 51 -3.25 5.89 8.93
C LEU A 51 -2.69 6.32 10.29
N ASN A 52 -3.50 6.27 11.35
CA ASN A 52 -3.07 6.66 12.70
C ASN A 52 -1.92 5.79 13.20
N GLN A 53 -1.90 4.51 12.85
CA GLN A 53 -0.83 3.60 13.25
C GLN A 53 0.49 3.91 12.54
N ARG A 54 0.44 4.13 11.23
CA ARG A 54 1.63 4.53 10.45
C ARG A 54 2.16 5.87 10.92
N MET A 55 1.28 6.84 11.19
CA MET A 55 1.66 8.14 11.76
C MET A 55 2.24 7.99 13.17
N CYS A 56 1.66 7.15 14.02
CA CYS A 56 2.20 6.86 15.35
C CYS A 56 3.62 6.28 15.25
N ARG A 57 3.86 5.30 14.37
CA ARG A 57 5.20 4.73 14.12
C ARG A 57 6.17 5.78 13.59
N HIS A 58 5.72 6.66 12.71
CA HIS A 58 6.55 7.76 12.19
C HIS A 58 6.95 8.74 13.29
N PHE A 59 5.99 9.19 14.10
CA PHE A 59 6.23 10.21 15.12
C PHE A 59 6.93 9.70 16.38
N ASN A 60 6.87 8.39 16.66
CA ASN A 60 7.63 7.75 17.73
C ASN A 60 9.12 7.57 17.42
N ARG A 61 9.58 7.90 16.20
CA ARG A 61 11.01 7.88 15.87
C ARG A 61 11.79 8.88 16.74
N PRO A 62 13.12 8.75 16.85
CA PRO A 62 13.95 9.79 17.44
C PRO A 62 13.72 11.15 16.75
N VAL A 63 13.81 12.25 17.50
CA VAL A 63 13.62 13.61 16.96
C VAL A 63 14.61 13.90 15.82
N ALA A 64 15.82 13.35 15.89
CA ALA A 64 16.84 13.45 14.84
C ALA A 64 16.42 12.80 13.50
N GLU A 65 15.42 11.91 13.53
CA GLU A 65 14.89 11.16 12.37
C GLU A 65 13.50 11.65 11.95
N GLY A 66 13.05 12.81 12.45
CA GLY A 66 11.73 13.38 12.17
C GLY A 66 10.64 13.00 13.18
N GLY A 67 11.02 12.42 14.32
CA GLY A 67 10.10 12.16 15.43
C GLY A 67 9.45 13.40 16.01
N ASN A 68 8.21 13.25 16.50
CA ASN A 68 7.46 14.32 17.15
C ASN A 68 6.57 13.74 18.26
N SER A 69 7.01 13.88 19.51
CA SER A 69 6.31 13.31 20.67
C SER A 69 4.90 13.88 20.88
N THR A 70 4.67 15.16 20.54
CA THR A 70 3.34 15.77 20.60
C THR A 70 2.39 15.10 19.61
N MET A 71 2.82 14.92 18.37
CA MET A 71 2.00 14.26 17.35
C MET A 71 1.82 12.76 17.64
N ALA A 72 2.83 12.09 18.20
CA ALA A 72 2.69 10.72 18.70
C ALA A 72 1.62 10.64 19.80
N GLY A 73 1.62 11.59 20.75
CA GLY A 73 0.61 11.67 21.82
C GLY A 73 -0.83 11.84 21.32
N ILE A 74 -1.02 12.39 20.12
CA ILE A 74 -2.34 12.57 19.49
C ILE A 74 -2.76 11.34 18.65
N THR A 75 -1.80 10.74 17.95
CA THR A 75 -2.07 9.69 16.94
C THR A 75 -2.05 8.28 17.53
N CYS A 76 -1.10 7.99 18.42
CA CYS A 76 -0.93 6.66 18.99
C CYS A 76 -2.14 6.13 19.78
N PRO A 77 -2.87 6.94 20.57
CA PRO A 77 -4.08 6.45 21.25
C PRO A 77 -5.20 6.01 20.30
N LYS A 78 -5.20 6.51 19.06
CA LYS A 78 -6.18 6.14 18.02
C LYS A 78 -5.81 4.87 17.28
N ALA A 79 -4.63 4.33 17.54
CA ALA A 79 -4.06 3.17 16.87
C ALA A 79 -3.45 2.17 17.86
N ASP A 80 -4.01 2.12 19.07
CA ASP A 80 -3.55 1.24 20.14
C ASP A 80 -4.05 -0.20 19.95
N ASP A 81 -3.59 -1.10 20.83
CA ASP A 81 -3.98 -2.51 20.84
C ASP A 81 -5.49 -2.72 21.03
N THR A 82 -6.14 -1.82 21.78
CA THR A 82 -7.58 -1.89 22.06
C THR A 82 -8.39 -1.67 20.79
N VAL A 83 -8.08 -0.61 20.04
CA VAL A 83 -8.74 -0.28 18.78
C VAL A 83 -8.48 -1.37 17.75
N TRP A 84 -7.24 -1.86 17.66
CA TRP A 84 -6.89 -2.96 16.75
C TRP A 84 -7.70 -4.23 17.01
N LYS A 85 -7.77 -4.68 18.27
CA LYS A 85 -8.57 -5.86 18.66
C LYS A 85 -10.07 -5.67 18.43
N ALA A 86 -10.57 -4.45 18.63
CA ALA A 86 -11.97 -4.12 18.35
C ALA A 86 -12.28 -4.25 16.85
N LEU A 87 -11.39 -3.76 15.98
CA LEU A 87 -11.51 -3.89 14.53
C LEU A 87 -11.41 -5.36 14.09
N LEU A 88 -10.46 -6.14 14.63
CA LEU A 88 -10.36 -7.57 14.33
C LEU A 88 -11.64 -8.33 14.68
N ARG A 89 -12.25 -8.02 15.83
CA ARG A 89 -13.53 -8.64 16.23
C ARG A 89 -14.68 -8.20 15.32
N LYS A 90 -14.71 -6.92 14.94
CA LYS A 90 -15.73 -6.37 14.04
C LYS A 90 -15.68 -7.02 12.65
N TYR A 91 -14.48 -7.28 12.14
CA TYR A 91 -14.23 -7.84 10.81
C TYR A 91 -13.84 -9.33 10.83
N GLN A 92 -14.15 -10.07 11.88
CA GLN A 92 -13.73 -11.48 12.03
C GLN A 92 -14.23 -12.40 10.91
N GLY A 93 -15.31 -12.02 10.21
CA GLY A 93 -15.88 -12.78 9.08
C GLY A 93 -15.38 -12.32 7.71
N ASP A 94 -14.52 -11.30 7.65
CA ASP A 94 -13.94 -10.78 6.42
C ASP A 94 -12.44 -11.10 6.43
N GLU A 95 -12.06 -12.17 5.73
CA GLU A 95 -10.66 -12.63 5.67
C GLU A 95 -9.73 -11.58 5.04
N THR A 96 -10.27 -10.76 4.13
CA THR A 96 -9.49 -9.73 3.43
C THR A 96 -9.13 -8.62 4.41
N ILE A 97 -10.13 -8.03 5.06
CA ILE A 97 -9.92 -6.95 6.04
C ILE A 97 -9.17 -7.48 7.27
N GLY A 98 -9.50 -8.69 7.73
CA GLY A 98 -8.80 -9.35 8.82
C GLY A 98 -7.30 -9.50 8.54
N SER A 99 -6.92 -9.93 7.34
CA SER A 99 -5.51 -10.05 6.95
C SER A 99 -4.77 -8.69 6.95
N VAL A 100 -5.44 -7.63 6.47
CA VAL A 100 -4.90 -6.26 6.49
C VAL A 100 -4.68 -5.78 7.92
N LEU A 101 -5.67 -5.96 8.79
CA LEU A 101 -5.56 -5.59 10.20
C LEU A 101 -4.45 -6.37 10.89
N LEU A 102 -4.26 -7.66 10.58
CA LEU A 102 -3.17 -8.46 11.14
C LEU A 102 -1.79 -7.98 10.66
N ALA A 103 -1.67 -7.52 9.42
CA ALA A 103 -0.43 -6.93 8.90
C ALA A 103 -0.10 -5.57 9.58
N GLU A 104 -1.13 -4.81 9.91
CA GLU A 104 -1.06 -3.51 10.58
C GLU A 104 -1.22 -3.69 12.10
N ARG A 105 -0.48 -4.63 12.69
CA ARG A 105 -0.49 -4.89 14.14
C ARG A 105 0.37 -3.88 14.90
N PRO A 106 -0.11 -3.30 16.02
CA PRO A 106 0.72 -2.47 16.90
C PRO A 106 1.88 -3.26 17.52
N GLU A 107 3.08 -2.66 17.64
CA GLU A 107 4.28 -3.37 18.12
C GLU A 107 4.18 -3.91 19.57
N GLY A 108 3.28 -3.35 20.38
CA GLY A 108 3.01 -3.80 21.75
C GLY A 108 1.95 -4.89 21.89
N SER A 109 1.22 -5.21 20.82
CA SER A 109 0.19 -6.23 20.83
C SER A 109 0.84 -7.61 20.90
N LYS A 110 0.49 -8.48 21.85
CA LYS A 110 0.76 -9.93 21.77
C LYS A 110 -0.48 -10.63 21.24
N VAL A 111 -0.34 -11.42 20.18
CA VAL A 111 -1.35 -12.42 19.81
C VAL A 111 -1.09 -13.63 20.70
N GLU A 112 -1.86 -13.77 21.78
CA GLU A 112 -1.98 -15.07 22.44
C GLU A 112 -2.75 -15.98 21.47
N ASN A 113 -2.04 -16.94 20.88
CA ASN A 113 -2.69 -18.05 20.19
C ASN A 113 -3.40 -18.89 21.27
N PRO A 114 -4.68 -19.27 21.07
CA PRO A 114 -5.33 -20.24 21.95
C PRO A 114 -4.65 -21.61 21.91
#